data_AF-A0A800IQK6-F1
#
_entry.id   AF-A0A800IQK6-F1
#
_cell.length_a   1.000
_cell.length_b   1.000
_cell.length_c   1.000
_cell.angle_alpha   90.00
_cell.angle_beta   90.00
_cell.angle_gamma   90.00
#
_symmetry.space_group_name_H-M   'P 1'
#
loop_
_entity.id
_entity.type
_entity.pdbx_description
1 polymer ?
#
loop_
_entity_poly.entity_id
_entity_poly.type
_entity_poly.pdbx_seq_one_letter_code
_entity_poly.pdbx_strand_id
1 'polypeptide(L)'
;MLDKIKQMMSKGTSSNTFSYSQLSSFKNCPQQYKIIYLDGVRKSSESIEAFMGKRVHEVLEWLYSEENRVKPYITFDGLCQTFDNLWVEHWHKEIHIADTRKNSD
;
A
#
# COMPACT_ATOMS: atom_id res chain seq x y z
N MET A 1 12.09 14.91 32.91
CA MET A 1 10.62 14.92 33.09
C MET A 1 9.95 15.83 32.07
N LEU A 2 10.46 17.06 31.90
CA LEU A 2 10.00 18.01 30.88
C LEU A 2 10.16 17.49 29.43
N ASP A 3 11.17 16.67 29.14
CA ASP A 3 11.39 16.11 27.80
C ASP A 3 10.35 15.04 27.41
N LYS A 4 9.85 14.26 28.38
CA LYS A 4 8.74 13.31 28.15
C LYS A 4 7.44 14.04 27.86
N ILE A 5 7.22 15.19 28.52
CA ILE A 5 6.04 16.03 28.28
C ILE A 5 6.14 16.69 26.90
N LYS A 6 7.31 17.18 26.49
CA LYS A 6 7.55 17.68 25.12
C LYS A 6 7.32 16.59 24.06
N GLN A 7 7.74 15.35 24.31
CA GLN A 7 7.52 14.23 23.38
C GLN A 7 6.03 13.84 23.25
N MET A 8 5.25 13.93 24.33
CA MET A 8 3.79 13.73 24.30
C MET A 8 3.06 14.87 23.58
N MET A 9 3.51 16.12 23.76
CA MET A 9 2.90 17.31 23.15
C MET A 9 3.30 17.51 21.69
N SER A 10 4.41 16.90 21.24
CA SER A 10 4.83 16.84 19.83
C SER A 10 4.01 15.84 19.00
N LYS A 11 3.28 14.90 19.62
CA LYS A 11 2.22 14.13 18.95
C LYS A 11 0.94 14.96 18.78
N GLY A 12 1.11 16.27 18.60
CA GLY A 12 0.08 17.27 18.43
C GLY A 12 -0.66 17.05 17.12
N THR A 13 -1.97 16.83 17.26
CA THR A 13 -2.99 16.95 16.23
C THR A 13 -2.66 16.19 14.95
N SER A 14 -2.88 14.87 14.96
CA SER A 14 -3.12 14.18 13.70
C SER A 14 -4.26 14.91 13.01
N SER A 15 -4.04 15.38 11.79
CA SER A 15 -5.13 15.65 10.85
C SER A 15 -6.20 14.57 11.07
N ASN A 16 -7.44 14.97 11.41
CA ASN A 16 -8.55 14.06 11.70
C ASN A 16 -9.05 13.33 10.42
N THR A 17 -8.14 13.03 9.49
CA THR A 17 -8.44 12.32 8.26
C THR A 17 -8.20 10.84 8.49
N PHE A 18 -9.30 10.10 8.58
CA PHE A 18 -9.27 8.64 8.57
C PHE A 18 -9.48 8.14 7.15
N SER A 19 -8.69 7.17 6.71
CA SER A 19 -8.95 6.44 5.48
C SER A 19 -10.07 5.42 5.67
N TYR A 20 -10.69 5.00 4.57
CA TYR A 20 -11.67 3.90 4.60
C TYR A 20 -11.07 2.62 5.19
N SER A 21 -9.81 2.30 4.84
CA SER A 21 -9.10 1.14 5.38
C SER A 21 -8.85 1.22 6.88
N GLN A 22 -8.56 2.42 7.41
CA GLN A 22 -8.43 2.66 8.85
C GLN A 22 -9.74 2.39 9.58
N LEU A 23 -10.85 2.96 9.10
CA LEU A 23 -12.16 2.79 9.71
C LEU A 23 -12.64 1.33 9.62
N SER A 24 -12.44 0.69 8.48
CA SER A 24 -12.77 -0.72 8.28
C SER A 24 -11.96 -1.63 9.22
N SER A 25 -10.64 -1.39 9.34
CA SER A 25 -9.80 -2.14 10.27
C SER A 25 -10.25 -1.99 11.73
N PHE A 26 -10.63 -0.78 12.17
CA PHE A 26 -11.15 -0.56 13.51
C PHE A 26 -12.47 -1.28 13.75
N LYS A 27 -13.40 -1.22 12.77
CA LYS A 27 -14.70 -1.91 12.84
C LYS A 27 -14.53 -3.43 12.92
N ASN A 28 -13.58 -3.99 12.19
CA ASN A 28 -13.32 -5.42 12.18
C ASN A 28 -12.60 -5.89 13.45
N CYS A 29 -11.55 -5.18 13.88
CA CYS A 29 -10.78 -5.51 15.07
C CYS A 29 -10.07 -4.26 15.64
N PRO A 30 -10.53 -3.68 16.76
CA PRO A 30 -9.90 -2.52 17.38
C PRO A 30 -8.43 -2.74 17.76
N GLN A 31 -8.07 -3.97 18.16
CA GLN A 31 -6.69 -4.32 18.51
C GLN A 31 -5.78 -4.32 17.28
N GLN A 32 -6.25 -4.82 16.13
CA GLN A 32 -5.50 -4.73 14.88
C GLN A 32 -5.26 -3.27 14.48
N TYR A 33 -6.29 -2.43 14.57
CA TYR A 33 -6.16 -0.99 14.30
C TYR A 33 -5.09 -0.35 15.18
N LYS A 34 -5.11 -0.63 16.49
CA LYS A 34 -4.10 -0.12 17.43
C LYS A 34 -2.69 -0.55 17.01
N ILE A 35 -2.47 -1.84 16.78
CA ILE A 35 -1.14 -2.38 16.42
C ILE A 35 -0.61 -1.71 15.13
N ILE A 36 -1.44 -1.59 14.10
CA ILE A 36 -1.03 -1.09 12.78
C ILE A 36 -0.91 0.44 12.74
N TYR A 37 -1.89 1.17 13.27
CA TYR A 37 -2.03 2.61 13.08
C TYR A 37 -1.62 3.46 14.29
N LEU A 38 -1.65 2.91 15.52
CA LEU A 38 -1.22 3.63 16.72
C LEU A 38 0.19 3.23 17.16
N ASP A 39 0.48 1.92 17.20
CA ASP A 39 1.78 1.38 17.59
C ASP A 39 2.77 1.35 16.40
N GLY A 40 2.26 1.44 15.17
CA GLY A 40 3.08 1.53 13.95
C GLY A 40 3.76 0.23 13.55
N VAL A 41 3.33 -0.91 14.09
CA VAL A 41 3.93 -2.22 13.82
C VAL A 41 3.42 -2.72 12.47
N ARG A 42 4.28 -2.66 11.45
CA ARG A 42 3.99 -3.12 10.08
C ARG A 42 4.91 -4.26 9.68
N LYS A 43 4.41 -5.13 8.81
CA LYS A 43 5.23 -6.16 8.16
C LYS A 43 6.22 -5.48 7.21
N SER A 44 7.48 -5.93 7.21
CA SER A 44 8.50 -5.48 6.26
C SER A 44 8.27 -6.08 4.87
N SER A 45 7.70 -7.28 4.82
CA SER A 45 7.35 -8.00 3.59
C SER A 45 5.95 -7.64 3.11
N GLU A 46 5.76 -7.63 1.80
CA GLU A 46 4.43 -7.56 1.18
C GLU A 46 4.02 -8.90 0.57
N SER A 47 2.72 -9.17 0.47
CA SER A 47 2.25 -10.36 -0.25
C SER A 47 2.31 -10.12 -1.76
N ILE A 48 2.31 -11.20 -2.54
CA ILE A 48 2.26 -11.09 -4.00
C ILE A 48 1.02 -10.35 -4.52
N GLU A 49 -0.12 -10.46 -3.84
CA GLU A 49 -1.35 -9.75 -4.18
C GLU A 49 -1.23 -8.25 -3.90
N ALA A 50 -0.61 -7.88 -2.78
CA ALA A 50 -0.35 -6.48 -2.46
C ALA A 50 0.64 -5.85 -3.45
N PHE A 51 1.69 -6.59 -3.82
CA PHE A 51 2.66 -6.19 -4.83
C PHE A 51 1.99 -6.00 -6.19
N MET A 52 1.26 -7.00 -6.67
CA MET A 52 0.51 -6.94 -7.93
C MET A 52 -0.48 -5.77 -7.94
N GLY A 53 -1.21 -5.57 -6.84
CA GLY A 53 -2.16 -4.47 -6.70
C GLY A 53 -1.49 -3.11 -6.90
N LYS A 54 -0.33 -2.87 -6.27
CA LYS A 54 0.44 -1.64 -6.47
C LYS A 54 0.84 -1.44 -7.93
N ARG A 55 1.32 -2.50 -8.61
CA ARG A 55 1.68 -2.42 -10.05
C ARG A 55 0.48 -2.04 -10.91
N VAL A 56 -0.70 -2.60 -10.64
CA VAL A 56 -1.93 -2.22 -11.36
C VAL A 56 -2.28 -0.75 -11.11
N HIS A 57 -2.21 -0.29 -9.86
CA HIS A 57 -2.47 1.13 -9.53
C HIS A 57 -1.50 2.08 -10.24
N GLU A 58 -0.21 1.76 -10.27
CA GLU A 58 0.81 2.55 -10.97
C GLU A 58 0.56 2.64 -12.48
N VAL A 59 0.14 1.54 -13.11
CA VAL A 59 -0.22 1.54 -14.54
C VAL A 59 -1.45 2.41 -14.80
N LEU A 60 -2.44 2.40 -13.91
CA LEU A 60 -3.62 3.26 -14.03
C LEU A 60 -3.25 4.73 -13.82
N GLU A 61 -2.41 5.04 -12.85
CA GLU A 61 -1.89 6.40 -12.65
C GLU A 61 -1.10 6.88 -13.87
N TRP A 62 -0.25 6.02 -14.44
CA TRP A 62 0.46 6.28 -15.69
C TRP A 62 -0.54 6.51 -16.82
N LEU A 63 -1.51 5.64 -17.04
CA LEU A 63 -2.52 5.74 -18.10
C LEU A 63 -3.26 7.08 -18.04
N TYR A 64 -3.60 7.54 -16.83
CA TYR A 64 -4.31 8.80 -16.61
C TYR A 64 -3.39 9.99 -16.33
N SER A 65 -2.09 9.89 -16.58
CA SER A 65 -1.17 11.02 -16.49
C SER A 65 -1.45 12.07 -17.57
N GLU A 66 -1.09 13.33 -17.32
CA GLU A 66 -1.33 14.43 -18.28
C GLU A 66 -0.67 14.18 -19.65
N GLU A 67 0.52 13.54 -19.67
CA GLU A 67 1.21 13.14 -20.90
C GLU A 67 0.41 12.11 -21.71
N ASN A 68 -0.24 11.17 -21.04
CA ASN A 68 -1.00 10.11 -21.69
C ASN A 68 -2.41 10.54 -22.08
N ARG A 69 -3.01 11.49 -21.36
CA ARG A 69 -4.32 12.06 -21.70
C ARG A 69 -4.36 12.84 -23.00
N VAL A 70 -3.23 13.43 -23.41
CA VAL A 70 -3.14 14.15 -24.70
C VAL A 70 -2.95 13.19 -25.89
N LYS A 71 -2.61 11.93 -25.64
CA LYS A 71 -2.45 10.93 -26.70
C LYS A 71 -3.85 10.53 -27.21
N PRO A 72 -4.04 10.43 -28.53
CA PRO A 72 -5.36 10.14 -29.10
C PRO A 72 -5.87 8.74 -28.74
N TYR A 73 -4.96 7.79 -28.50
CA TYR A 73 -5.26 6.46 -27.98
C TYR A 73 -3.99 5.85 -27.36
N ILE A 74 -4.19 4.86 -26.50
CA ILE A 74 -3.15 3.98 -25.96
C ILE A 74 -3.60 2.55 -26.22
N THR A 75 -2.68 1.71 -26.71
CA THR A 75 -2.99 0.30 -27.01
C THR A 75 -2.98 -0.53 -25.73
N PHE A 76 -3.73 -1.62 -25.74
CA PHE A 76 -3.69 -2.61 -24.66
C PHE A 76 -2.28 -3.19 -24.48
N ASP A 77 -1.58 -3.47 -25.59
CA ASP A 77 -0.19 -3.95 -25.55
C ASP A 77 0.75 -2.96 -24.85
N GLY A 78 0.55 -1.65 -25.06
CA GLY A 78 1.31 -0.62 -24.36
C GLY A 78 1.05 -0.61 -22.85
N LEU A 79 -0.19 -0.85 -22.42
CA LEU A 79 -0.54 -1.01 -21.00
C LEU A 79 0.12 -2.24 -20.39
N CYS A 80 0.05 -3.39 -21.08
CA CYS A 80 0.71 -4.62 -20.65
C CYS A 80 2.23 -4.42 -20.55
N GLN A 81 2.86 -3.78 -21.52
CA GLN A 81 4.29 -3.52 -21.48
C GLN A 81 4.68 -2.62 -20.30
N THR A 82 3.90 -1.58 -20.01
CA THR A 82 4.14 -0.73 -18.84
C THR A 82 4.00 -1.53 -17.54
N PHE A 83 2.99 -2.40 -17.45
CA PHE A 83 2.83 -3.30 -16.30
C PHE A 83 4.03 -4.23 -16.12
N ASP A 84 4.47 -4.90 -17.19
CA ASP A 84 5.59 -5.84 -17.17
C ASP A 84 6.91 -5.13 -16.80
N ASN A 85 7.12 -3.91 -17.30
CA ASN A 85 8.27 -3.10 -16.94
C ASN A 85 8.27 -2.77 -15.44
N LEU A 86 7.15 -2.27 -14.91
CA LEU A 86 7.01 -1.94 -13.50
C LEU A 86 7.13 -3.19 -12.61
N TRP A 87 6.64 -4.33 -13.08
CA TRP A 87 6.75 -5.62 -12.40
C TRP A 87 8.21 -6.00 -12.19
N VAL A 88 9.02 -5.99 -13.26
CA VAL A 88 10.44 -6.34 -13.20
C VAL A 88 11.23 -5.31 -12.39
N GLU A 89 10.95 -4.02 -12.59
CA GLU A 89 11.64 -2.92 -11.90
C GLU A 89 11.47 -2.99 -10.38
N HIS A 90 10.25 -3.26 -9.91
CA HIS A 90 9.93 -3.23 -8.48
C HIS A 90 10.06 -4.61 -7.82
N TRP A 91 10.36 -5.67 -8.56
CA TRP A 91 10.48 -7.01 -8.01
C TRP A 91 11.58 -7.08 -6.95
N HIS A 92 11.26 -7.65 -5.78
CA HIS A 92 12.23 -7.79 -4.70
C HIS A 92 12.01 -9.06 -3.86
N LYS A 93 13.05 -9.48 -3.14
CA LYS A 93 13.06 -10.72 -2.34
C LYS A 93 12.08 -10.74 -1.17
N GLU A 94 11.66 -9.57 -0.68
CA GLU A 94 10.70 -9.45 0.44
C GLU A 94 9.23 -9.63 0.02
N ILE A 95 8.96 -10.07 -1.23
CA ILE A 95 7.62 -10.46 -1.68
C ILE A 95 7.35 -11.89 -1.23
N HIS A 96 6.31 -12.06 -0.42
CA HIS A 96 5.89 -13.36 0.08
C HIS A 96 4.79 -13.97 -0.80
N ILE A 97 5.05 -15.17 -1.31
CA ILE A 97 4.09 -15.98 -2.06
C ILE A 97 3.64 -17.14 -1.16
N ALA A 98 2.36 -17.16 -0.80
CA ALA A 98 1.80 -18.23 0.02
C ALA A 98 1.69 -19.54 -0.79
N ASP A 99 2.14 -20.65 -0.21
CA ASP A 99 1.94 -21.98 -0.83
C ASP A 99 0.50 -22.43 -0.60
N THR A 100 -0.31 -22.44 -1.65
CA THR A 100 -1.73 -22.82 -1.61
C THR A 100 -1.97 -24.29 -1.23
N ARG A 101 -0.92 -25.13 -1.23
CA ARG A 101 -1.00 -26.54 -0.83
C ARG A 101 -0.78 -26.75 0.67
N LYS A 102 -0.23 -25.75 1.36
CA LYS A 102 -0.01 -25.80 2.80
C LYS A 102 -1.08 -24.96 3.49
N ASN A 103 -2.24 -25.57 3.73
CA ASN A 103 -3.19 -25.00 4.69
C ASN A 103 -2.62 -25.24 6.09
N SER A 104 -2.25 -24.17 6.79
CA SER A 104 -2.14 -24.18 8.24
C SER A 104 -3.51 -23.79 8.80
N ASP A 105 -4.31 -24.80 9.11
CA ASP A 105 -5.44 -24.68 10.05
C ASP A 105 -4.90 -24.42 11.47
#